data_AF-A0A523RPM3-F1
#
_entry.id   AF-A0A523RPM3-F1
#
_cell.length_a   1.000
_cell.length_b   1.000
_cell.length_c   1.000
_cell.angle_alpha   90.00
_cell.angle_beta   90.00
_cell.angle_gamma   90.00
#
_symmetry.space_group_name_H-M   'P 1'
#
loop_
_entity.id
_entity.type
_entity.pdbx_description
1 polymer ?
#
loop_
_entity_poly.entity_id
_entity_poly.type
_entity_poly.pdbx_seq_one_letter_code
_entity_poly.pdbx_strand_id
1 'polypeptide(L)'
;MKPKTNLLRINERLKLVYQLDCRALIGFAIVLLVISPFALTMKSTTLLTNDQLHTPSNQSIISADVPHVNLTYTSRTLLIDTPVNSGDTIAGDHVTLKATWTPDVNNSRLEVHAPAIPSILSAEENQTTLEIDTRNLGNNATCTILATTLLPNGSMLSVEFTDVYIGNFFSPVVRVVSPNGGETWTSIHNITWAASDVNNDDTLLYDVLFSDDSGASFDILTKSTNQTWFEWDCSSLNQKDTYIVKVQATDGIYFTSDLSDAQFSAGSIITTTTVTTTPTTTTPTTPATPTNVTTIEPRIVAFVVILLISSGIMALVVYYAARKWF
;
A
#
# COMPACT_ATOMS: atom_id res chain seq x y z
N MET A 1 -61.16 -11.05 -7.51
CA MET A 1 -61.44 -11.49 -6.12
C MET A 1 -60.23 -11.15 -5.24
N LYS A 2 -60.42 -10.27 -4.26
CA LYS A 2 -59.54 -10.04 -3.09
C LYS A 2 -59.66 -11.23 -2.11
N PRO A 3 -58.81 -11.38 -1.07
CA PRO A 3 -57.60 -10.60 -0.77
C PRO A 3 -56.34 -11.42 -0.38
N LYS A 4 -55.18 -10.88 -0.79
CA LYS A 4 -53.92 -10.94 -0.02
C LYS A 4 -54.08 -9.97 1.17
N THR A 5 -54.19 -10.50 2.37
CA THR A 5 -54.14 -9.76 3.63
C THR A 5 -53.32 -10.59 4.59
N ASN A 6 -52.05 -10.20 4.85
CA ASN A 6 -51.41 -10.31 6.17
C ASN A 6 -49.91 -9.92 6.24
N LEU A 7 -49.22 -9.66 5.13
CA LEU A 7 -47.76 -9.38 5.21
C LEU A 7 -47.35 -7.90 5.12
N LEU A 8 -48.29 -6.98 4.83
CA LEU A 8 -47.99 -5.54 4.77
C LEU A 8 -48.25 -4.78 6.09
N ARG A 9 -48.73 -5.44 7.15
CA ARG A 9 -49.17 -4.77 8.39
C ARG A 9 -48.12 -4.73 9.51
N ILE A 10 -47.00 -5.43 9.35
CA ILE A 10 -45.95 -5.52 10.39
C ILE A 10 -44.83 -4.49 10.15
N ASN A 11 -44.53 -4.15 8.89
CA ASN A 11 -43.42 -3.24 8.58
C ASN A 11 -43.75 -1.75 8.76
N GLU A 12 -45.03 -1.36 8.84
CA GLU A 12 -45.40 0.04 9.13
C GLU A 12 -45.55 0.36 10.63
N ARG A 13 -45.61 -0.66 11.51
CA ARG A 13 -45.68 -0.42 12.97
C ARG A 13 -44.32 -0.37 13.66
N LEU A 14 -43.25 -0.91 13.07
CA LEU A 14 -41.90 -0.81 13.63
C LEU A 14 -41.21 0.53 13.34
N LYS A 15 -41.58 1.23 12.25
CA LYS A 15 -41.06 2.57 11.95
C LYS A 15 -41.70 3.68 12.79
N LEU A 16 -42.83 3.43 13.46
CA LEU A 16 -43.56 4.42 14.25
C LEU A 16 -43.13 4.49 15.73
N VAL A 17 -42.38 3.49 16.23
CA VAL A 17 -41.90 3.45 17.63
C VAL A 17 -40.51 4.06 17.79
N TYR A 18 -39.72 4.17 16.72
CA TYR A 18 -38.34 4.67 16.77
C TYR A 18 -38.15 6.14 16.39
N GLN A 19 -39.23 6.85 16.03
CA GLN A 19 -39.21 8.26 15.64
C GLN A 19 -39.94 9.18 16.65
N LEU A 20 -40.36 8.63 17.79
CA LEU A 20 -41.15 9.35 18.79
C LEU A 20 -40.44 9.44 20.14
N ASP A 21 -39.14 9.76 20.17
CA ASP A 21 -38.48 10.10 21.45
C ASP A 21 -37.26 11.04 21.31
N CYS A 22 -37.25 11.91 20.29
CA CYS A 22 -36.15 12.86 20.09
C CYS A 22 -36.52 14.35 20.20
N ARG A 23 -37.78 14.73 20.50
CA ARG A 23 -38.15 16.16 20.49
C ARG A 23 -39.29 16.53 21.43
N ALA A 24 -39.04 16.57 22.73
CA ALA A 24 -39.75 17.45 23.67
C ALA A 24 -39.08 17.41 25.05
N LEU A 25 -38.14 18.32 25.33
CA LEU A 25 -38.06 19.03 26.61
C LEU A 25 -36.94 20.07 26.55
N ILE A 26 -37.24 21.23 25.95
CA ILE A 26 -36.54 22.49 26.20
C ILE A 26 -37.60 23.47 26.70
N GLY A 27 -37.33 24.06 27.88
CA GLY A 27 -37.80 25.39 28.27
C GLY A 27 -39.08 25.46 29.09
N PHE A 28 -38.95 25.81 30.38
CA PHE A 28 -39.42 27.09 30.96
C PHE A 28 -39.51 26.98 32.50
N ALA A 29 -38.70 27.76 33.23
CA ALA A 29 -39.12 28.46 34.45
C ALA A 29 -37.94 29.27 35.02
N ILE A 30 -37.87 30.55 34.64
CA ILE A 30 -37.14 31.59 35.38
C ILE A 30 -38.20 32.37 36.17
N VAL A 31 -38.12 32.38 37.50
CA VAL A 31 -38.60 33.51 38.32
C VAL A 31 -37.61 33.72 39.48
N LEU A 32 -37.10 34.95 39.51
CA LEU A 32 -36.23 35.60 40.49
C LEU A 32 -36.57 35.34 41.97
N LEU A 33 -35.53 35.15 42.79
CA LEU A 33 -35.44 35.82 44.10
C LEU A 33 -33.98 36.01 44.55
N VAL A 34 -33.62 37.29 44.64
CA VAL A 34 -32.34 37.85 45.09
C VAL A 34 -32.37 37.98 46.61
N ILE A 35 -31.45 37.35 47.37
CA ILE A 35 -30.85 37.89 48.63
C ILE A 35 -29.47 37.23 48.91
N SER A 36 -28.41 38.05 48.81
CA SER A 36 -27.06 38.08 49.46
C SER A 36 -26.21 36.81 49.78
N PRO A 37 -24.86 36.91 49.72
CA PRO A 37 -23.96 35.82 50.06
C PRO A 37 -23.61 35.78 51.55
N PHE A 38 -23.90 34.67 52.22
CA PHE A 38 -23.33 34.38 53.55
C PHE A 38 -22.08 33.50 53.36
N ALA A 39 -20.91 34.11 53.52
CA ALA A 39 -19.64 33.41 53.56
C ALA A 39 -19.53 32.67 54.90
N LEU A 40 -19.50 31.32 54.85
CA LEU A 40 -19.06 30.52 55.99
C LEU A 40 -17.57 30.21 55.82
N THR A 41 -16.75 31.08 56.40
CA THR A 41 -15.35 30.79 56.74
C THR A 41 -15.33 29.81 57.91
N MET A 42 -15.02 28.54 57.67
CA MET A 42 -14.62 27.65 58.77
C MET A 42 -13.17 27.97 59.15
N LYS A 43 -13.01 28.79 60.21
CA LYS A 43 -11.76 28.87 60.98
C LYS A 43 -11.62 27.57 61.76
N SER A 44 -10.63 26.75 61.41
CA SER A 44 -10.21 25.64 62.26
C SER A 44 -9.37 26.21 63.41
N THR A 45 -9.84 26.02 64.64
CA THR A 45 -9.22 26.47 65.88
C THR A 45 -8.00 25.59 66.19
N THR A 46 -6.80 26.14 66.11
CA THR A 46 -5.60 25.53 66.69
C THR A 46 -5.63 25.69 68.21
N LEU A 47 -5.86 24.58 68.92
CA LEU A 47 -5.53 24.49 70.35
C LEU A 47 -4.03 24.21 70.48
N LEU A 48 -3.33 25.18 71.09
CA LEU A 48 -1.96 25.04 71.57
C LEU A 48 -1.97 24.17 72.83
N THR A 49 -1.34 23.00 72.76
CA THR A 49 -0.66 22.41 73.92
C THR A 49 0.73 22.00 73.48
N ASN A 50 1.68 22.80 73.93
CA ASN A 50 3.11 22.59 73.83
C ASN A 50 3.49 21.58 74.90
N ASP A 51 3.95 20.38 74.52
CA ASP A 51 5.04 19.77 75.28
C ASP A 51 5.80 18.68 74.52
N GLN A 52 7.13 18.81 74.65
CA GLN A 52 8.17 17.79 74.50
C GLN A 52 8.68 17.41 73.09
N LEU A 53 9.85 17.99 72.84
CA LEU A 53 10.86 17.76 71.83
C LEU A 53 11.26 16.27 71.71
N HIS A 54 10.82 15.61 70.64
CA HIS A 54 11.54 14.48 70.05
C HIS A 54 11.53 14.62 68.52
N THR A 55 12.73 14.67 67.95
CA THR A 55 13.01 14.81 66.52
C THR A 55 12.33 13.73 65.69
N PRO A 56 11.47 14.05 64.70
CA PRO A 56 11.08 13.05 63.72
C PRO A 56 12.22 12.92 62.70
N SER A 57 12.70 11.70 62.57
CA SER A 57 13.48 11.24 61.42
C SER A 57 12.90 11.79 60.12
N ASN A 58 13.78 12.25 59.24
CA ASN A 58 13.53 12.67 57.88
C ASN A 58 12.64 11.65 57.13
N GLN A 59 11.32 11.78 57.25
CA GLN A 59 10.38 11.13 56.33
C GLN A 59 10.48 11.93 55.04
N SER A 60 11.28 11.40 54.12
CA SER A 60 11.18 11.71 52.70
C SER A 60 9.70 11.68 52.32
N ILE A 61 9.13 12.85 52.02
CA ILE A 61 7.89 12.92 51.27
C ILE A 61 8.24 12.31 49.92
N ILE A 62 7.88 11.05 49.74
CA ILE A 62 7.96 10.39 48.43
C ILE A 62 6.92 11.12 47.59
N SER A 63 7.37 12.06 46.76
CA SER A 63 6.54 12.52 45.65
C SER A 63 6.38 11.29 44.75
N ALA A 64 5.22 10.64 44.82
CA ALA A 64 4.90 9.59 43.87
C ALA A 64 4.96 10.23 42.48
N ASP A 65 5.77 9.68 41.59
CA ASP A 65 5.81 10.13 40.21
C ASP A 65 4.41 9.99 39.59
N VAL A 66 3.99 10.97 38.79
CA VAL A 66 2.65 10.96 38.21
C VAL A 66 2.59 9.80 37.22
N PRO A 67 1.59 8.90 37.32
CA PRO A 67 1.53 7.74 36.45
C PRO A 67 1.38 8.17 34.99
N HIS A 68 2.27 7.71 34.13
CA HIS A 68 2.32 8.05 32.72
C HIS A 68 2.77 6.86 31.87
N VAL A 69 2.58 6.98 30.55
CA VAL A 69 3.11 6.04 29.57
C VAL A 69 4.00 6.80 28.60
N ASN A 70 5.18 6.25 28.32
CA ASN A 70 6.04 6.71 27.25
C ASN A 70 5.86 5.75 26.06
N LEU A 71 5.36 6.27 24.95
CA LEU A 71 5.23 5.52 23.71
C LEU A 71 6.38 5.90 22.79
N THR A 72 7.18 4.91 22.40
CA THR A 72 8.25 5.06 21.43
C THR A 72 8.07 4.09 20.28
N TYR A 73 8.82 4.28 19.20
CA TYR A 73 8.94 3.31 18.13
C TYR A 73 10.40 3.09 17.74
N THR A 74 10.65 1.91 17.19
CA THR A 74 11.87 1.55 16.47
C THR A 74 11.50 0.90 15.15
N SER A 75 12.48 0.74 14.28
CA SER A 75 12.38 -0.09 13.07
C SER A 75 13.71 -0.82 12.88
N ARG A 76 13.78 -1.79 11.96
CA ARG A 76 15.05 -2.46 11.63
C ARG A 76 16.10 -1.49 11.08
N THR A 77 15.65 -0.38 10.48
CA THR A 77 16.52 0.70 9.96
C THR A 77 16.74 1.84 10.98
N LEU A 78 15.94 1.91 12.04
CA LEU A 78 16.02 2.90 13.12
C LEU A 78 16.01 2.21 14.48
N LEU A 79 17.21 1.93 15.01
CA LEU A 79 17.39 1.18 16.26
C LEU A 79 17.28 2.04 17.54
N ILE A 80 16.98 3.33 17.41
CA ILE A 80 16.88 4.26 18.54
C ILE A 80 15.40 4.48 18.86
N ASP A 81 15.03 4.27 20.12
CA ASP A 81 13.68 4.56 20.64
C ASP A 81 13.33 6.03 20.38
N THR A 82 12.39 6.26 19.47
CA THR A 82 11.94 7.60 19.07
C THR A 82 10.53 7.83 19.62
N PRO A 83 10.25 8.96 20.30
CA PRO A 83 8.93 9.21 20.89
C PRO A 83 7.84 9.30 19.82
N VAL A 84 6.64 8.82 20.16
CA VAL A 84 5.44 8.88 19.32
C VAL A 84 4.40 9.77 19.98
N ASN A 85 3.91 10.75 19.24
CA ASN A 85 2.86 11.68 19.65
C ASN A 85 1.68 11.60 18.68
N SER A 86 0.54 12.16 19.09
CA SER A 86 -0.62 12.25 18.21
C SER A 86 -0.32 13.13 16.99
N GLY A 87 -0.74 12.68 15.81
CA GLY A 87 -0.45 13.34 14.53
C GLY A 87 0.90 13.00 13.89
N ASP A 88 1.74 12.19 14.56
CA ASP A 88 3.05 11.82 14.02
C ASP A 88 2.93 10.88 12.81
N THR A 89 3.92 10.98 11.92
CA THR A 89 4.10 10.07 10.79
C THR A 89 5.35 9.23 11.05
N ILE A 90 5.15 7.97 11.39
CA ILE A 90 6.22 7.01 11.66
C ILE A 90 6.30 5.98 10.54
N ALA A 91 7.52 5.63 10.13
CA ALA A 91 7.75 4.80 8.96
C ALA A 91 9.08 4.05 9.08
N GLY A 92 9.13 2.84 8.53
CA GLY A 92 10.36 2.07 8.42
C GLY A 92 10.09 0.58 8.19
N ASP A 93 11.17 -0.18 8.11
CA ASP A 93 11.08 -1.63 7.97
C ASP A 93 10.76 -2.28 9.34
N HIS A 94 9.62 -2.95 9.44
CA HIS A 94 9.10 -3.51 10.70
C HIS A 94 9.04 -2.47 11.83
N VAL A 95 8.12 -1.51 11.71
CA VAL A 95 7.87 -0.53 12.77
C VAL A 95 7.33 -1.25 14.02
N THR A 96 8.11 -1.23 15.09
CA THR A 96 7.74 -1.79 16.39
C THR A 96 7.41 -0.65 17.34
N LEU A 97 6.17 -0.63 17.83
CA LEU A 97 5.74 0.27 18.89
C LEU A 97 6.14 -0.31 20.24
N LYS A 98 6.63 0.54 21.13
CA LYS A 98 7.03 0.18 22.48
C LYS A 98 6.38 1.14 23.47
N ALA A 99 5.56 0.59 24.36
CA ALA A 99 4.94 1.35 25.43
C ALA A 99 5.60 0.98 26.76
N THR A 100 6.11 1.98 27.49
CA THR A 100 6.68 1.81 28.83
C THR A 100 5.89 2.63 29.82
N TRP A 101 5.30 1.96 30.81
CA TRP A 101 4.53 2.61 31.87
C TRP A 101 5.41 2.99 33.04
N THR A 102 5.04 4.04 33.76
CA THR A 102 5.65 4.43 35.04
C THR A 102 4.54 4.83 35.99
N PRO A 103 4.51 4.36 37.26
CA PRO A 103 5.42 3.37 37.86
C PRO A 103 5.25 1.97 37.27
N ASP A 104 6.04 0.99 37.75
CA ASP A 104 5.89 -0.41 37.33
C ASP A 104 4.46 -0.92 37.51
N VAL A 105 3.95 -1.63 36.50
CA VAL A 105 2.58 -2.13 36.43
C VAL A 105 2.54 -3.61 36.12
N ASN A 106 1.49 -4.28 36.60
CA ASN A 106 1.34 -5.73 36.50
C ASN A 106 0.24 -6.17 35.51
N ASN A 107 -0.42 -5.23 34.84
CA ASN A 107 -1.38 -5.52 33.77
C ASN A 107 -1.34 -4.36 32.79
N SER A 108 -0.66 -4.56 31.67
CA SER A 108 -0.46 -3.59 30.61
C SER A 108 -1.11 -4.09 29.33
N ARG A 109 -1.69 -3.18 28.56
CA ARG A 109 -2.35 -3.50 27.31
C ARG A 109 -2.16 -2.38 26.30
N LEU A 110 -1.68 -2.73 25.12
CA LEU A 110 -1.47 -1.82 24.01
C LEU A 110 -2.33 -2.28 22.83
N GLU A 111 -3.11 -1.37 22.26
CA GLU A 111 -3.90 -1.61 21.05
C GLU A 111 -3.55 -0.63 19.96
N VAL A 112 -3.54 -1.12 18.72
CA VAL A 112 -3.41 -0.32 17.50
C VAL A 112 -4.64 -0.59 16.66
N HIS A 113 -5.48 0.44 16.51
CA HIS A 113 -6.68 0.39 15.70
C HIS A 113 -6.51 1.27 14.46
N ALA A 114 -6.56 0.66 13.29
CA ALA A 114 -6.57 1.35 12.01
C ALA A 114 -8.00 1.36 11.46
N PRO A 115 -8.72 2.51 11.43
CA PRO A 115 -10.11 2.54 10.96
C PRO A 115 -10.30 2.04 9.52
N ALA A 116 -9.24 2.11 8.69
CA ALA A 116 -9.25 1.66 7.31
C ALA A 116 -8.95 0.16 7.14
N ILE A 117 -8.51 -0.55 8.19
CA ILE A 117 -8.13 -1.96 8.16
C ILE A 117 -9.04 -2.73 9.13
N PRO A 118 -9.71 -3.81 8.71
CA PRO A 118 -10.60 -4.60 9.58
C PRO A 118 -9.82 -5.52 10.52
N SER A 119 -8.76 -5.01 11.15
CA SER A 119 -7.90 -5.71 12.09
C SER A 119 -7.47 -4.76 13.20
N ILE A 120 -7.45 -5.26 14.43
CA ILE A 120 -6.90 -4.57 15.60
C ILE A 120 -5.69 -5.37 16.03
N LEU A 121 -4.54 -4.71 16.16
CA LEU A 121 -3.40 -5.33 16.84
C LEU A 121 -3.53 -5.03 18.33
N SER A 122 -3.35 -6.05 19.16
CA SER A 122 -3.38 -5.88 20.60
C SER A 122 -2.39 -6.80 21.28
N ALA A 123 -1.65 -6.29 22.26
CA ALA A 123 -0.85 -7.06 23.19
C ALA A 123 -1.31 -6.76 24.62
N GLU A 124 -1.37 -7.78 25.46
CA GLU A 124 -1.70 -7.67 26.87
C GLU A 124 -0.77 -8.58 27.66
N GLU A 125 0.05 -8.00 28.53
CA GLU A 125 0.97 -8.75 29.38
C GLU A 125 1.08 -8.12 30.77
N ASN A 126 1.58 -8.92 31.72
CA ASN A 126 1.86 -8.49 33.08
C ASN A 126 3.28 -7.91 33.21
N GLN A 127 3.62 -6.94 32.35
CA GLN A 127 4.94 -6.30 32.30
C GLN A 127 4.79 -4.77 32.29
N THR A 128 5.86 -4.07 32.68
CA THR A 128 5.92 -2.59 32.59
C THR A 128 6.19 -2.11 31.16
N THR A 129 6.61 -2.99 30.24
CA THR A 129 6.89 -2.63 28.84
C THR A 129 6.21 -3.64 27.92
N LEU A 130 5.56 -3.12 26.87
CA LEU A 130 4.96 -3.91 25.80
C LEU A 130 5.51 -3.46 24.46
N GLU A 131 5.69 -4.44 23.57
CA GLU A 131 6.09 -4.19 22.19
C GLU A 131 5.09 -4.83 21.22
N ILE A 132 4.76 -4.12 20.14
CA ILE A 132 3.92 -4.62 19.05
C ILE A 132 4.58 -4.30 17.73
N ASP A 133 4.86 -5.35 16.94
CA ASP A 133 5.23 -5.20 15.52
C ASP A 133 3.98 -4.84 14.71
N THR A 134 4.01 -3.67 14.09
CA THR A 134 2.88 -3.13 13.35
C THR A 134 2.81 -3.64 11.91
N ARG A 135 3.79 -4.43 11.43
CA ARG A 135 3.70 -5.08 10.10
C ARG A 135 2.51 -6.03 10.00
N ASN A 136 2.04 -6.56 11.13
CA ASN A 136 0.83 -7.38 11.23
C ASN A 136 -0.46 -6.62 10.88
N LEU A 137 -0.44 -5.28 10.76
CA LEU A 137 -1.56 -4.52 10.19
C LEU A 137 -1.81 -4.90 8.71
N GLY A 138 -0.78 -5.35 8.00
CA GLY A 138 -0.86 -5.78 6.60
C GLY A 138 -0.94 -4.66 5.56
N ASN A 139 -1.09 -3.41 5.98
CA ASN A 139 -0.98 -2.23 5.12
C ASN A 139 -0.61 -0.99 5.94
N ASN A 140 -0.15 0.06 5.26
CA ASN A 140 0.06 1.37 5.88
C ASN A 140 -1.28 2.02 6.21
N ALA A 141 -1.39 2.60 7.40
CA ALA A 141 -2.62 3.25 7.82
C ALA A 141 -2.38 4.32 8.88
N THR A 142 -3.30 5.28 8.93
CA THR A 142 -3.47 6.14 10.09
C THR A 142 -4.21 5.37 11.17
N CYS A 143 -3.62 5.36 12.36
CA CYS A 143 -4.04 4.53 13.48
C CYS A 143 -4.34 5.39 14.71
N THR A 144 -5.23 4.87 15.54
CA THR A 144 -5.38 5.26 16.94
C THR A 144 -4.68 4.21 17.79
N ILE A 145 -3.79 4.64 18.69
CA ILE A 145 -3.06 3.77 19.60
C ILE A 145 -3.62 3.99 21.01
N LEU A 146 -4.07 2.92 21.65
CA LEU A 146 -4.62 2.97 23.01
C LEU A 146 -3.71 2.19 23.95
N ALA A 147 -3.13 2.89 24.93
CA ALA A 147 -2.28 2.31 25.98
C ALA A 147 -3.04 2.32 27.30
N THR A 148 -3.32 1.14 27.84
CA THR A 148 -4.11 0.95 29.06
C THR A 148 -3.35 0.12 30.09
N THR A 149 -3.52 0.44 31.38
CA THR A 149 -2.93 -0.36 32.46
C THR A 149 -3.71 -0.21 33.77
N LEU A 150 -3.66 -1.25 34.59
CA LEU A 150 -4.13 -1.21 35.98
C LEU A 150 -2.98 -0.83 36.91
N LEU A 151 -3.10 0.33 37.57
CA LEU A 151 -2.14 0.83 38.53
C LEU A 151 -2.23 0.05 39.86
N PRO A 152 -1.15 0.01 40.67
CA PRO A 152 -1.13 -0.72 41.95
C PRO A 152 -2.21 -0.28 42.97
N ASN A 153 -2.72 0.95 42.84
CA ASN A 153 -3.81 1.48 43.66
C ASN A 153 -5.21 1.01 43.21
N GLY A 154 -5.30 0.19 42.17
CA GLY A 154 -6.55 -0.31 41.58
C GLY A 154 -7.23 0.63 40.59
N SER A 155 -6.66 1.80 40.30
CA SER A 155 -7.16 2.71 39.26
C SER A 155 -6.61 2.34 37.88
N MET A 156 -7.34 2.69 36.82
CA MET A 156 -6.91 2.44 35.44
C MET A 156 -6.31 3.71 34.83
N LEU A 157 -5.13 3.59 34.23
CA LEU A 157 -4.56 4.60 33.34
C LEU A 157 -4.91 4.20 31.90
N SER A 158 -5.43 5.15 31.12
CA SER A 158 -5.74 4.98 29.71
C SER A 158 -5.30 6.22 28.96
N VAL A 159 -4.42 6.05 27.99
CA VAL A 159 -3.86 7.13 27.17
C VAL A 159 -4.06 6.78 25.70
N GLU A 160 -4.55 7.75 24.94
CA GLU A 160 -4.85 7.61 23.52
C GLU A 160 -3.92 8.49 22.69
N PHE A 161 -3.35 7.93 21.63
CA PHE A 161 -2.59 8.64 20.61
C PHE A 161 -3.37 8.57 19.31
N THR A 162 -3.83 9.71 18.81
CA THR A 162 -4.70 9.80 17.64
C THR A 162 -3.92 10.24 16.41
N ASP A 163 -4.46 9.94 15.23
CA ASP A 163 -3.94 10.39 13.94
C ASP A 163 -2.46 10.03 13.68
N VAL A 164 -1.98 8.91 14.22
CA VAL A 164 -0.60 8.45 13.99
C VAL A 164 -0.54 7.65 12.70
N TYR A 165 0.15 8.14 11.68
CA TYR A 165 0.39 7.36 10.47
C TYR A 165 1.53 6.36 10.69
N ILE A 166 1.28 5.09 10.37
CA ILE A 166 2.24 4.00 10.48
C ILE A 166 2.52 3.42 9.09
N GLY A 167 3.76 3.54 8.63
CA GLY A 167 4.24 3.01 7.35
C GLY A 167 5.20 1.83 7.51
N ASN A 168 4.79 0.63 7.06
CA ASN A 168 5.61 -0.59 7.03
C ASN A 168 5.93 -1.10 5.62
N PHE A 169 5.13 -0.68 4.63
CA PHE A 169 5.09 -1.23 3.29
C PHE A 169 5.46 -0.14 2.28
N PHE A 170 6.55 -0.34 1.55
CA PHE A 170 7.08 0.63 0.60
C PHE A 170 7.20 0.00 -0.78
N SER A 171 7.16 0.81 -1.83
CA SER A 171 7.40 0.32 -3.18
C SER A 171 8.88 0.43 -3.52
N PRO A 172 9.47 -0.57 -4.23
CA PRO A 172 10.87 -0.51 -4.59
C PRO A 172 11.12 0.61 -5.57
N VAL A 173 12.33 1.15 -5.56
CA VAL A 173 12.80 2.13 -6.54
C VAL A 173 13.74 1.42 -7.50
N VAL A 174 13.59 1.67 -8.79
CA VAL A 174 14.48 1.14 -9.84
C VAL A 174 14.89 2.26 -10.78
N ARG A 175 16.13 2.19 -11.27
CA ARG A 175 16.70 3.12 -12.25
C ARG A 175 17.58 2.38 -13.25
N VAL A 176 17.29 2.49 -14.53
CA VAL A 176 18.14 2.01 -15.62
C VAL A 176 19.42 2.85 -15.64
N VAL A 177 20.57 2.17 -15.70
CA VAL A 177 21.89 2.82 -15.73
C VAL A 177 22.50 2.74 -17.12
N SER A 178 22.31 1.62 -17.81
CA SER A 178 22.75 1.42 -19.19
C SER A 178 21.89 0.34 -19.85
N PRO A 179 21.42 0.52 -21.10
CA PRO A 179 21.58 1.72 -21.92
C PRO A 179 20.70 2.85 -21.38
N ASN A 180 21.16 4.10 -21.48
CA ASN A 180 20.42 5.26 -21.01
C ASN A 180 20.20 6.32 -22.09
N GLY A 181 20.64 6.08 -23.31
CA GLY A 181 20.39 6.93 -24.47
C GLY A 181 21.62 7.23 -25.31
N GLY A 182 21.47 7.12 -26.63
CA GLY A 182 22.50 7.46 -27.60
C GLY A 182 23.63 6.43 -27.77
N GLU A 183 23.59 5.32 -27.05
CA GLU A 183 24.55 4.21 -27.26
C GLU A 183 24.28 3.46 -28.57
N THR A 184 25.30 2.77 -29.08
CA THR A 184 25.18 1.89 -30.25
C THR A 184 25.63 0.48 -29.89
N TRP A 185 24.71 -0.48 -29.91
CA TRP A 185 24.90 -1.85 -29.46
C TRP A 185 24.83 -2.83 -30.65
N THR A 186 25.98 -3.33 -31.09
CA THR A 186 26.07 -4.22 -32.27
C THR A 186 26.31 -5.69 -31.93
N SER A 187 26.68 -5.98 -30.68
CA SER A 187 27.05 -7.32 -30.20
C SER A 187 26.41 -7.61 -28.85
N ILE A 188 27.08 -8.41 -28.02
CA ILE A 188 26.69 -8.67 -26.65
C ILE A 188 27.01 -7.45 -25.78
N HIS A 189 26.00 -6.95 -25.06
CA HIS A 189 26.12 -5.83 -24.13
C HIS A 189 25.33 -6.10 -22.85
N ASN A 190 25.72 -5.46 -21.76
CA ASN A 190 25.04 -5.60 -20.48
C ASN A 190 24.05 -4.46 -20.28
N ILE A 191 22.79 -4.83 -20.10
CA ILE A 191 21.78 -3.97 -19.49
C ILE A 191 22.06 -3.96 -17.99
N THR A 192 22.12 -2.77 -17.38
CA THR A 192 22.39 -2.60 -15.94
C THR A 192 21.41 -1.61 -15.34
N TRP A 193 21.02 -1.86 -14.09
CA TRP A 193 20.11 -1.01 -13.33
C TRP A 193 20.53 -0.96 -11.87
N ALA A 194 20.09 0.08 -11.18
CA ALA A 194 20.18 0.21 -9.73
C ALA A 194 18.78 0.12 -9.15
N ALA A 195 18.63 -0.56 -8.02
CA ALA A 195 17.35 -0.62 -7.32
C ALA A 195 17.55 -0.71 -5.80
N SER A 196 16.55 -0.25 -5.06
CA SER A 196 16.55 -0.20 -3.60
C SER A 196 15.13 -0.19 -3.05
N ASP A 197 14.94 -0.74 -1.86
CA ASP A 197 13.70 -0.64 -1.09
C ASP A 197 14.02 -0.12 0.33
N VAL A 198 13.02 0.42 1.02
CA VAL A 198 13.12 0.75 2.46
C VAL A 198 13.16 -0.53 3.30
N ASN A 199 12.46 -1.58 2.86
CA ASN A 199 12.46 -2.91 3.45
C ASN A 199 13.65 -3.73 2.91
N ASN A 200 14.82 -3.61 3.55
CA ASN A 200 16.06 -4.22 3.07
C ASN A 200 16.06 -5.76 3.04
N ASP A 201 15.21 -6.39 3.85
CA ASP A 201 15.09 -7.85 3.90
C ASP A 201 14.21 -8.41 2.77
N ASP A 202 13.46 -7.55 2.07
CA ASP A 202 12.63 -7.97 0.95
C ASP A 202 13.50 -8.26 -0.28
N THR A 203 13.27 -9.42 -0.90
CA THR A 203 14.03 -9.84 -2.07
C THR A 203 13.47 -9.20 -3.32
N LEU A 204 14.24 -8.31 -3.94
CA LEU A 204 13.86 -7.67 -5.20
C LEU A 204 14.06 -8.60 -6.38
N LEU A 205 13.04 -8.67 -7.23
CA LEU A 205 13.05 -9.37 -8.51
C LEU A 205 12.81 -8.38 -9.65
N TYR A 206 13.42 -8.67 -10.80
CA TYR A 206 13.40 -7.78 -11.95
C TYR A 206 12.92 -8.48 -13.21
N ASP A 207 12.07 -7.79 -13.97
CA ASP A 207 11.71 -8.13 -15.34
C ASP A 207 12.38 -7.11 -16.26
N VAL A 208 13.16 -7.59 -17.24
CA VAL A 208 13.83 -6.73 -18.22
C VAL A 208 13.12 -6.88 -19.55
N LEU A 209 12.69 -5.76 -20.11
CA LEU A 209 12.00 -5.68 -21.37
C LEU A 209 12.74 -4.71 -22.30
N PHE A 210 12.55 -4.90 -23.60
CA PHE A 210 13.00 -3.97 -24.62
C PHE A 210 11.84 -3.63 -25.56
N SER A 211 11.93 -2.47 -26.18
CA SER A 211 11.05 -2.01 -27.24
C SER A 211 11.91 -1.69 -28.45
N ASP A 212 11.42 -2.01 -29.66
CA ASP A 212 12.05 -1.63 -30.93
C ASP A 212 11.24 -0.56 -31.69
N ASP A 213 10.18 -0.02 -31.06
CA ASP A 213 9.20 0.91 -31.61
C ASP A 213 9.05 2.18 -30.76
N SER A 214 10.14 2.66 -30.15
CA SER A 214 10.19 3.86 -29.31
C SER A 214 9.28 3.81 -28.08
N GLY A 215 9.07 2.61 -27.52
CA GLY A 215 8.31 2.38 -26.30
C GLY A 215 6.81 2.16 -26.51
N ALA A 216 6.35 1.92 -27.74
CA ALA A 216 4.94 1.63 -28.02
C ALA A 216 4.56 0.19 -27.66
N SER A 217 5.48 -0.76 -27.81
CA SER A 217 5.35 -2.15 -27.36
C SER A 217 6.64 -2.66 -26.74
N PHE A 218 6.52 -3.63 -25.84
CA PHE A 218 7.66 -4.18 -25.10
C PHE A 218 7.66 -5.70 -25.16
N ASP A 219 8.81 -6.24 -25.57
CA ASP A 219 9.14 -7.65 -25.54
C ASP A 219 10.02 -7.97 -24.34
N ILE A 220 9.87 -9.18 -23.80
CA ILE A 220 10.49 -9.57 -22.54
C ILE A 220 11.82 -10.29 -22.83
N LEU A 221 12.91 -9.76 -22.27
CA LEU A 221 14.24 -10.38 -22.34
C LEU A 221 14.43 -11.41 -21.23
N THR A 222 14.05 -11.04 -20.01
CA THR A 222 14.11 -11.92 -18.84
C THR A 222 13.03 -11.57 -17.84
N LYS A 223 12.69 -12.54 -16.98
CA LYS A 223 11.72 -12.38 -15.91
C LYS A 223 12.29 -12.85 -14.58
N SER A 224 11.87 -12.18 -13.53
CA SER A 224 12.11 -12.55 -12.13
C SER A 224 13.58 -12.86 -11.83
N THR A 225 14.51 -12.10 -12.42
CA THR A 225 15.93 -12.19 -12.07
C THR A 225 16.19 -11.43 -10.77
N ASN A 226 17.12 -11.92 -9.95
CA ASN A 226 17.59 -11.22 -8.75
C ASN A 226 18.91 -10.46 -8.99
N GLN A 227 19.43 -10.50 -10.21
CA GLN A 227 20.63 -9.77 -10.61
C GLN A 227 20.28 -8.32 -10.96
N THR A 228 21.25 -7.42 -10.88
CA THR A 228 21.11 -6.00 -11.28
C THR A 228 21.66 -5.73 -12.69
N TRP A 229 21.85 -6.79 -13.46
CA TRP A 229 22.32 -6.75 -14.83
C TRP A 229 21.76 -7.91 -15.64
N PHE A 230 21.73 -7.76 -16.96
CA PHE A 230 21.35 -8.77 -17.91
C PHE A 230 22.20 -8.66 -19.17
N GLU A 231 22.80 -9.77 -19.60
CA GLU A 231 23.56 -9.83 -20.84
C GLU A 231 22.62 -10.02 -22.03
N TRP A 232 22.65 -9.09 -22.98
CA TRP A 232 21.80 -9.07 -24.15
C TRP A 232 22.62 -9.12 -25.44
N ASP A 233 22.36 -10.15 -26.25
CA ASP A 233 22.93 -10.27 -27.59
C ASP A 233 22.10 -9.50 -28.62
N CYS A 234 22.62 -8.34 -29.05
CA CYS A 234 22.00 -7.49 -30.04
C CYS A 234 22.36 -7.88 -31.49
N SER A 235 23.19 -8.91 -31.71
CA SER A 235 23.71 -9.23 -33.06
C SER A 235 22.65 -9.69 -34.06
N SER A 236 21.57 -10.30 -33.55
CA SER A 236 20.45 -10.81 -34.35
C SER A 236 19.36 -9.78 -34.64
N LEU A 237 19.47 -8.58 -34.08
CA LEU A 237 18.48 -7.52 -34.23
C LEU A 237 18.71 -6.71 -35.50
N ASN A 238 17.62 -6.21 -36.08
CA ASN A 238 17.69 -5.23 -37.15
C ASN A 238 18.25 -3.92 -36.62
N GLN A 239 19.22 -3.33 -37.31
CA GLN A 239 19.73 -2.02 -36.92
C GLN A 239 18.62 -0.96 -36.95
N LYS A 240 18.24 -0.46 -35.77
CA LYS A 240 17.32 0.67 -35.57
C LYS A 240 17.86 1.56 -34.45
N ASP A 241 17.45 2.82 -34.44
CA ASP A 241 17.74 3.83 -33.42
C ASP A 241 16.56 4.05 -32.45
N THR A 242 15.52 3.22 -32.54
CA THR A 242 14.26 3.33 -31.81
C THR A 242 14.20 2.45 -30.55
N TYR A 243 15.32 1.88 -30.13
CA TYR A 243 15.32 0.94 -29.01
C TYR A 243 15.19 1.65 -27.67
N ILE A 244 14.36 1.10 -26.79
CA ILE A 244 14.18 1.53 -25.40
C ILE A 244 14.23 0.30 -24.49
N VAL A 245 14.91 0.40 -23.36
CA VAL A 245 14.90 -0.64 -22.32
C VAL A 245 13.94 -0.22 -21.22
N LYS A 246 13.20 -1.20 -20.69
CA LYS A 246 12.39 -1.06 -19.49
C LYS A 246 12.82 -2.10 -18.48
N VAL A 247 13.05 -1.66 -17.24
CA VAL A 247 13.24 -2.59 -16.12
C VAL A 247 12.09 -2.39 -15.15
N GLN A 248 11.40 -3.48 -14.81
CA GLN A 248 10.38 -3.50 -13.77
C GLN A 248 10.93 -4.21 -12.54
N ALA A 249 10.83 -3.58 -11.37
CA ALA A 249 11.23 -4.15 -10.09
C ALA A 249 9.99 -4.51 -9.27
N THR A 250 10.11 -5.57 -8.47
CA THR A 250 9.10 -5.98 -7.50
C THR A 250 9.75 -6.53 -6.24
N ASP A 251 9.14 -6.24 -5.09
CA ASP A 251 9.45 -6.80 -3.77
C ASP A 251 8.53 -8.00 -3.42
N GLY A 252 7.70 -8.45 -4.37
CA GLY A 252 6.69 -9.49 -4.21
C GLY A 252 5.27 -8.98 -3.93
N ILE A 253 5.11 -7.70 -3.57
CA ILE A 253 3.81 -7.06 -3.30
C ILE A 253 3.58 -5.89 -4.25
N TYR A 254 4.55 -4.97 -4.32
CA TYR A 254 4.54 -3.77 -5.14
C TYR A 254 5.38 -3.93 -6.40
N PHE A 255 5.09 -3.08 -7.37
CA PHE A 255 5.77 -3.05 -8.66
C PHE A 255 6.10 -1.61 -9.03
N THR A 256 7.32 -1.38 -9.48
CA THR A 256 7.75 -0.12 -10.09
C THR A 256 8.51 -0.41 -11.37
N SER A 257 8.65 0.58 -12.23
CA SER A 257 9.41 0.42 -13.45
C SER A 257 10.11 1.69 -13.85
N ASP A 258 11.23 1.54 -14.53
CA ASP A 258 11.99 2.62 -15.12
C ASP A 258 12.33 2.33 -16.59
N LEU A 259 12.47 3.39 -17.37
CA LEU A 259 12.83 3.36 -18.78
C LEU A 259 14.21 3.97 -18.97
N SER A 260 14.92 3.60 -20.03
CA SER A 260 16.09 4.36 -20.47
C SER A 260 15.70 5.82 -20.76
N ASP A 261 16.52 6.79 -20.34
CA ASP A 261 16.20 8.23 -20.44
C ASP A 261 16.00 8.69 -21.89
N ALA A 262 16.67 8.04 -22.85
CA ALA A 262 16.43 8.23 -24.27
C ALA A 262 16.58 6.92 -25.07
N GLN A 263 16.30 7.02 -26.38
CA GLN A 263 16.46 5.92 -27.32
C GLN A 263 17.94 5.64 -27.59
N PHE A 264 18.27 4.39 -27.87
CA PHE A 264 19.60 3.95 -28.28
C PHE A 264 19.52 3.12 -29.57
N SER A 265 20.66 2.98 -30.24
CA SER A 265 20.76 2.17 -31.45
C SER A 265 21.18 0.75 -31.10
N ALA A 266 20.47 -0.25 -31.60
CA ALA A 266 20.84 -1.66 -31.45
C ALA A 266 20.66 -2.42 -32.76
N GLY A 267 21.41 -3.51 -32.91
CA GLY A 267 21.35 -4.38 -34.07
C GLY A 267 22.51 -4.24 -35.03
N SER A 268 22.58 -5.17 -35.97
CA SER A 268 23.53 -5.15 -37.09
C SER A 268 22.78 -5.06 -38.41
N ILE A 269 23.46 -4.53 -39.44
CA ILE A 269 22.92 -4.55 -40.80
C ILE A 269 22.89 -6.01 -41.25
N ILE A 270 21.73 -6.66 -41.20
CA ILE A 270 21.55 -8.01 -41.76
C ILE A 270 21.70 -7.86 -43.28
N THR A 271 22.92 -8.06 -43.77
CA THR A 271 23.16 -8.13 -45.22
C THR A 271 22.51 -9.42 -45.70
N THR A 272 21.30 -9.30 -46.24
CA THR A 272 20.67 -10.42 -46.95
C THR A 272 21.50 -10.65 -48.21
N THR A 273 22.50 -11.53 -48.12
CA THR A 273 23.22 -12.04 -49.28
C THR A 273 22.20 -12.80 -50.10
N THR A 274 21.55 -12.08 -51.02
CA THR A 274 20.72 -12.69 -52.04
C THR A 274 21.69 -13.50 -52.88
N VAL A 275 21.74 -14.81 -52.67
CA VAL A 275 22.46 -15.71 -53.57
C VAL A 275 21.72 -15.64 -54.90
N THR A 276 22.16 -14.75 -55.78
CA THR A 276 21.73 -14.72 -57.17
C THR A 276 22.27 -15.99 -57.81
N THR A 277 21.47 -17.05 -57.83
CA THR A 277 21.69 -18.18 -58.72
C THR A 277 21.52 -17.67 -60.14
N THR A 278 22.63 -17.40 -60.82
CA THR A 278 22.69 -17.09 -62.24
C THR A 278 21.96 -18.18 -63.03
N PRO A 279 20.83 -17.89 -63.70
CA PRO A 279 20.22 -18.85 -64.61
C PRO A 279 21.02 -18.85 -65.90
N THR A 280 21.63 -20.00 -66.22
CA THR A 280 22.26 -20.23 -67.52
C THR A 280 21.23 -20.01 -68.62
N THR A 281 21.52 -19.04 -69.48
CA THR A 281 20.66 -18.60 -70.58
C THR A 281 20.66 -19.60 -71.73
N THR A 282 19.49 -20.11 -72.10
CA THR A 282 19.17 -20.53 -73.47
C THR A 282 17.90 -19.80 -73.93
N THR A 283 18.05 -18.95 -74.94
CA THR A 283 17.05 -18.14 -75.65
C THR A 283 16.57 -18.91 -76.90
N PRO A 284 15.48 -18.55 -77.65
CA PRO A 284 14.28 -17.73 -77.40
C PRO A 284 12.94 -18.44 -77.76
N THR A 285 11.80 -17.93 -77.26
CA THR A 285 10.62 -17.63 -78.10
C THR A 285 9.61 -16.71 -77.39
N THR A 286 9.39 -15.54 -78.01
CA THR A 286 8.13 -14.77 -78.12
C THR A 286 7.50 -14.13 -76.86
N PRO A 287 7.07 -12.85 -76.92
CA PRO A 287 6.69 -12.07 -75.74
C PRO A 287 5.22 -12.25 -75.36
N ALA A 288 4.96 -12.48 -74.07
CA ALA A 288 3.67 -12.22 -73.45
C ALA A 288 3.87 -11.41 -72.17
N THR A 289 3.27 -10.23 -72.16
CA THR A 289 3.14 -9.27 -71.06
C THR A 289 2.73 -9.95 -69.74
N PRO A 290 3.40 -9.72 -68.60
CA PRO A 290 2.85 -10.06 -67.31
C PRO A 290 1.98 -8.92 -66.78
N THR A 291 0.67 -9.15 -66.76
CA THR A 291 -0.27 -8.48 -65.86
C THR A 291 0.07 -8.84 -64.42
N ASN A 292 0.26 -7.83 -63.57
CA ASN A 292 0.27 -7.98 -62.11
C ASN A 292 -1.04 -8.62 -61.65
N VAL A 293 -0.97 -9.84 -61.11
CA VAL A 293 -2.07 -10.45 -60.38
C VAL A 293 -1.54 -10.83 -58.99
N THR A 294 -1.94 -10.07 -57.98
CA THR A 294 -1.85 -10.48 -56.58
C THR A 294 -2.88 -11.58 -56.32
N THR A 295 -2.56 -12.83 -56.67
CA THR A 295 -3.35 -13.99 -56.23
C THR A 295 -3.05 -14.27 -54.77
N ILE A 296 -3.92 -13.76 -53.88
CA ILE A 296 -4.01 -14.24 -52.51
C ILE A 296 -4.51 -15.69 -52.58
N GLU A 297 -3.75 -16.61 -51.99
CA GLU A 297 -4.08 -18.04 -51.92
C GLU A 297 -5.55 -18.24 -51.48
N PRO A 298 -6.39 -18.94 -52.26
CA PRO A 298 -7.81 -19.12 -51.94
C PRO A 298 -8.04 -19.84 -50.61
N ARG A 299 -7.03 -20.54 -50.09
CA ARG A 299 -7.03 -21.19 -48.77
C ARG A 299 -6.93 -20.16 -47.63
N ILE A 300 -6.18 -19.08 -47.82
CA ILE A 300 -6.04 -17.99 -46.83
C ILE A 300 -7.34 -17.18 -46.75
N VAL A 301 -7.94 -16.88 -47.91
CA VAL A 301 -9.24 -16.19 -47.97
C VAL A 301 -10.32 -17.01 -47.27
N ALA A 302 -10.39 -18.33 -47.55
CA ALA A 302 -11.35 -19.21 -46.90
C ALA A 302 -11.16 -19.26 -45.36
N PHE A 303 -9.92 -19.29 -44.88
CA PHE A 303 -9.62 -19.30 -43.45
C PHE A 303 -10.08 -18.02 -42.76
N VAL A 304 -9.78 -16.85 -43.33
CA VAL A 304 -10.19 -15.54 -42.78
C VAL A 304 -11.72 -15.41 -42.74
N VAL A 305 -12.42 -15.86 -43.79
CA VAL A 305 -13.88 -15.83 -43.84
C VAL A 305 -14.50 -16.72 -42.75
N ILE A 306 -13.97 -17.93 -42.53
CA ILE A 306 -14.46 -18.83 -41.47
C ILE A 306 -14.26 -18.22 -40.09
N LEU A 307 -13.12 -17.57 -39.84
CA LEU A 307 -12.79 -16.95 -38.55
C LEU A 307 -13.68 -15.73 -38.26
N LEU A 308 -14.00 -14.92 -39.28
CA LEU A 308 -14.92 -13.79 -39.15
C LEU A 308 -16.36 -14.26 -38.91
N ILE A 309 -16.81 -15.33 -39.57
CA ILE A 309 -18.15 -15.90 -39.35
C ILE A 309 -18.27 -16.48 -37.94
N SER A 310 -17.26 -17.21 -37.45
CA SER A 310 -17.30 -17.78 -36.10
C SER A 310 -17.30 -16.69 -35.01
N SER A 311 -16.52 -15.64 -35.20
CA SER A 311 -16.52 -14.45 -34.33
C SER A 311 -17.87 -13.75 -34.31
N GLY A 312 -18.49 -13.54 -35.48
CA GLY A 312 -19.81 -12.92 -35.59
C GLY A 312 -20.93 -13.73 -34.93
N ILE A 313 -20.90 -15.05 -35.08
CA ILE A 313 -21.86 -15.95 -34.42
C ILE A 313 -21.71 -15.87 -32.89
N MET A 314 -20.48 -15.89 -32.37
CA MET A 314 -20.24 -15.76 -30.92
C MET A 314 -20.70 -14.41 -30.38
N ALA A 315 -20.45 -13.31 -31.10
CA ALA A 315 -20.95 -11.98 -30.72
C ALA A 315 -22.49 -11.94 -30.64
N LEU A 316 -23.17 -12.58 -31.60
CA LEU A 316 -24.63 -12.69 -31.62
C LEU A 316 -25.16 -13.52 -30.44
N VAL A 317 -24.51 -14.64 -30.12
CA VAL A 317 -24.86 -15.47 -28.96
C VAL A 317 -24.71 -14.68 -27.67
N VAL A 318 -23.60 -13.97 -27.48
CA VAL A 318 -23.36 -13.13 -26.30
C VAL A 318 -24.41 -12.01 -26.20
N TYR A 319 -24.74 -11.35 -27.31
CA TYR A 319 -25.76 -10.30 -27.34
C TYR A 319 -27.15 -10.82 -26.92
N TYR A 320 -27.59 -11.96 -27.46
CA TYR A 320 -28.89 -12.53 -27.11
C TYR A 320 -28.90 -13.13 -25.70
N ALA A 321 -27.78 -13.68 -25.22
CA ALA A 321 -27.63 -14.10 -23.84
C ALA A 321 -27.80 -12.88 -22.92
N ALA A 322 -27.07 -11.79 -23.15
CA ALA A 322 -27.14 -10.57 -22.35
C ALA A 322 -28.56 -9.97 -22.34
N ARG A 323 -29.22 -9.92 -23.50
CA ARG A 323 -30.60 -9.39 -23.61
C ARG A 323 -31.66 -10.21 -22.86
N LYS A 324 -31.39 -11.47 -22.53
CA LYS A 324 -32.32 -12.29 -21.72
C LYS A 324 -32.29 -11.92 -20.23
N TRP A 325 -31.23 -11.27 -19.77
CA TRP A 325 -30.99 -10.95 -18.35
C TRP A 325 -31.23 -9.48 -17.98
N PHE A 326 -31.50 -8.62 -18.97
CA PHE A 326 -31.91 -7.22 -18.79
C PHE A 326 -33.30 -6.99 -19.39
#